data_AF-A0A8S4SBZ1-F1
#
_entry.id   AF-A0A8S4SBZ1-F1
#
_cell.length_a   1.000
_cell.length_b   1.000
_cell.length_c   1.000
_cell.angle_alpha   90.00
_cell.angle_beta   90.00
_cell.angle_gamma   90.00
#
_symmetry.space_group_name_H-M   'P 1'
#
loop_
_entity.id
_entity.type
_entity.pdbx_description
1 polymer ?
#
loop_
_entity_poly.entity_id
_entity_poly.type
_entity_poly.pdbx_seq_one_letter_code
_entity_poly.pdbx_strand_id
1 'polypeptide(L)' 'LGAPTGSSRKPGDAPHWLFHGIYLPPLLRSATVKKFMVGYEMLAQPQRDLTPEQAAERLRECDHLVHYKNK' A
#
# COMPACT_ATOMS: atom_id res chain seq x y z
N LEU A 1 -2.48 -13.88 3.93
CA LEU A 1 -1.15 -14.30 3.44
C LEU A 1 -0.29 -14.60 4.66
N GLY A 2 0.03 -15.88 4.91
CA GLY A 2 0.85 -16.28 6.05
C GLY A 2 2.31 -16.40 5.63
N ALA A 3 3.21 -15.77 6.37
CA ALA A 3 4.65 -15.97 6.18
C ALA A 3 5.03 -17.40 6.61
N PRO A 4 5.96 -18.09 5.93
CA PRO A 4 6.37 -19.46 6.23
C PRO A 4 7.23 -19.51 7.50
N THR A 5 6.60 -19.25 8.64
CA THR A 5 7.23 -19.01 9.95
C THR A 5 6.78 -20.01 11.02
N GLY A 6 6.25 -21.16 10.59
CA GLY A 6 5.82 -22.23 11.50
C GLY A 6 6.97 -22.88 12.28
N SER A 7 6.62 -23.60 13.34
CA SER A 7 7.54 -24.25 14.29
C SER A 7 8.47 -25.31 13.66
N SER A 8 8.15 -25.81 12.47
CA SER A 8 8.97 -26.77 11.73
C SER A 8 9.99 -26.15 10.76
N ARG A 9 10.08 -24.80 10.69
CA ARG A 9 10.97 -24.09 9.76
C ARG A 9 12.44 -24.31 10.09
N LYS A 10 13.24 -24.70 9.10
CA LYS A 10 14.70 -24.78 9.18
C LYS A 10 15.36 -23.52 8.59
N PRO A 11 16.58 -23.15 9.04
CA PRO A 11 17.36 -22.11 8.38
C PRO A 11 17.54 -22.43 6.89
N GLY A 12 17.26 -21.47 6.00
CA GLY A 12 17.27 -21.67 4.56
C GLY A 12 15.92 -22.08 3.96
N ASP A 13 14.93 -22.46 4.78
CA ASP A 13 13.56 -22.65 4.29
C ASP A 13 12.96 -21.29 3.92
N ALA A 14 12.55 -21.18 2.65
CA ALA A 14 12.01 -19.99 1.98
C ALA A 14 13.05 -18.92 1.56
N PRO A 15 14.06 -19.26 0.73
CA PRO A 15 15.08 -18.31 0.28
C PRO A 15 14.53 -17.21 -0.66
N HIS A 16 13.34 -17.43 -1.23
CA HIS A 16 12.64 -16.48 -2.10
C HIS A 16 11.65 -15.58 -1.34
N TRP A 17 11.48 -15.77 -0.02
CA TRP A 17 10.58 -14.95 0.78
C TRP A 17 11.30 -13.74 1.36
N LEU A 18 10.74 -12.57 1.13
CA LEU A 18 11.19 -11.31 1.69
C LEU A 18 10.06 -10.69 2.52
N PHE A 19 10.43 -10.17 3.68
CA PHE A 19 9.48 -9.41 4.51
C PHE A 19 9.13 -8.10 3.81
N HIS A 20 7.83 -7.80 3.66
CA HIS A 20 7.35 -6.57 3.06
C HIS A 20 6.15 -5.98 3.85
N GLY A 21 6.13 -4.65 4.00
CA GLY A 21 4.96 -3.92 4.49
C GLY A 21 4.10 -3.40 3.32
N ILE A 22 2.78 -3.47 3.45
CA ILE A 22 1.85 -2.96 2.43
C ILE A 22 0.86 -2.00 3.11
N TYR A 23 0.77 -0.77 2.59
CA TYR A 23 -0.17 0.24 3.04
C TYR A 23 -1.22 0.49 1.96
N LEU A 24 -2.51 0.47 2.33
CA LEU A 24 -3.65 0.64 1.41
C LEU A 24 -4.58 1.78 1.88
N PRO A 25 -4.12 3.04 1.85
CA PRO A 25 -4.94 4.17 2.28
C PRO A 25 -6.11 4.41 1.29
N PRO A 26 -7.33 4.74 1.77
CA PRO A 26 -8.49 4.86 0.90
C PRO A 26 -8.67 6.25 0.25
N LEU A 27 -8.00 7.30 0.76
CA LEU A 27 -8.19 8.67 0.27
C LEU A 27 -7.60 8.87 -1.12
N LEU A 28 -8.32 9.57 -2.01
CA LEU A 28 -7.94 9.68 -3.43
C LEU A 28 -7.80 11.14 -3.91
N ARG A 29 -8.81 11.98 -3.68
CA ARG A 29 -8.85 13.34 -4.27
C ARG A 29 -8.73 14.45 -3.23
N SER A 30 -9.13 14.19 -1.99
CA SER A 30 -9.05 15.15 -0.88
C SER A 30 -9.16 14.42 0.46
N ALA A 31 -9.08 15.16 1.57
CA ALA A 31 -9.34 14.64 2.91
C ALA A 31 -10.76 14.05 3.09
N THR A 32 -11.70 14.37 2.20
CA THR A 32 -13.11 13.95 2.26
C THR A 32 -13.51 13.01 1.14
N VAL A 33 -12.68 12.81 0.10
CA VAL A 33 -13.02 12.03 -1.09
C VAL A 33 -12.11 10.81 -1.22
N LYS A 34 -12.69 9.62 -1.06
CA LYS A 34 -12.01 8.32 -1.07
C LYS A 34 -12.31 7.47 -2.32
N LYS A 35 -11.42 6.52 -2.62
CA LYS A 35 -11.65 5.41 -3.56
C LYS A 35 -12.55 4.37 -2.91
N PHE A 36 -13.58 3.93 -3.64
CA PHE A 36 -14.42 2.81 -3.27
C PHE A 36 -14.07 1.61 -4.18
N MET A 37 -13.78 0.47 -3.57
CA MET A 37 -13.55 -0.80 -4.27
C MET A 37 -14.86 -1.60 -4.23
N VAL A 38 -15.77 -1.29 -5.16
CA VAL A 38 -17.14 -1.82 -5.20
C VAL A 38 -17.51 -2.19 -6.63
N GLY A 39 -18.70 -2.77 -6.87
CA GLY A 39 -19.20 -3.00 -8.23
C GLY A 39 -18.27 -3.89 -9.06
N TYR A 40 -17.71 -3.34 -10.14
CA TYR A 40 -16.81 -4.08 -11.04
C TYR A 40 -15.56 -4.58 -10.30
N GLU A 41 -14.98 -3.77 -9.41
CA GLU A 41 -13.78 -4.17 -8.67
C GLU A 41 -14.00 -5.32 -7.68
N MET A 42 -15.25 -5.59 -7.28
CA MET A 42 -15.58 -6.74 -6.43
C MET A 42 -15.74 -8.04 -7.22
N LEU A 43 -16.08 -7.96 -8.51
CA LEU A 43 -16.50 -9.11 -9.32
C LEU A 43 -15.57 -9.42 -10.49
N ALA A 44 -14.66 -8.50 -10.84
CA ALA A 44 -13.79 -8.66 -12.00
C ALA A 44 -12.32 -8.36 -11.68
N GLN A 45 -11.91 -7.09 -11.69
CA GLN A 45 -10.50 -6.71 -11.51
C GLN A 45 -10.35 -5.32 -10.87
N PRO A 46 -9.22 -5.05 -10.20
CA PRO A 46 -8.93 -3.74 -9.64
C PRO A 46 -8.80 -2.65 -10.71
N GLN A 47 -9.40 -1.48 -10.47
CA GLN A 47 -9.27 -0.29 -11.32
C GLN A 47 -8.76 0.91 -10.52
N ARG A 48 -7.87 1.71 -11.13
CA ARG A 48 -7.30 2.93 -10.54
C ARG A 48 -7.48 4.15 -11.45
N ASP A 49 -7.74 5.31 -10.83
CA ASP A 49 -7.88 6.60 -11.52
C ASP A 49 -6.56 7.39 -11.54
N LEU A 50 -5.59 7.00 -10.70
CA LEU A 50 -4.30 7.65 -10.50
C LEU A 50 -3.18 6.64 -10.79
N THR A 51 -2.16 7.04 -11.56
CA THR A 51 -1.04 6.14 -11.84
C THR A 51 -0.09 6.06 -10.64
N PRO A 52 0.67 4.96 -10.48
CA PRO A 52 1.67 4.84 -9.43
C PRO A 52 2.74 5.94 -9.48
N GLU A 53 3.13 6.37 -10.69
CA GLU A 53 4.16 7.40 -10.90
C GLU A 53 3.68 8.75 -10.38
N GLN A 54 2.44 9.14 -10.73
CA GLN A 54 1.81 10.36 -10.25
C GLN A 54 1.61 10.33 -8.72
N ALA A 55 1.21 9.19 -8.16
CA ALA A 55 1.05 9.05 -6.72
C ALA A 55 2.39 9.21 -5.99
N ALA A 56 3.45 8.59 -6.51
CA ALA A 56 4.77 8.64 -5.92
C ALA A 56 5.42 10.04 -6.03
N GLU A 57 5.18 10.75 -7.15
CA GLU A 57 5.60 12.14 -7.32
C GLU A 57 4.99 13.05 -6.23
N ARG A 58 3.67 13.02 -6.08
CA ARG A 58 2.95 13.81 -5.05
C ARG A 58 3.41 13.51 -3.63
N LEU A 59 3.74 12.25 -3.32
CA LEU A 59 4.26 11.86 -2.01
C LEU A 59 5.67 12.42 -1.74
N ARG A 60 6.52 12.51 -2.76
CA ARG A 60 7.87 13.09 -2.63
C ARG A 60 7.86 14.61 -2.49
N GLU A 61 6.86 15.28 -3.04
CA GLU A 61 6.67 16.74 -2.88
C GLU A 61 6.27 17.14 -1.45
N CYS A 62 5.74 16.20 -0.66
CA CYS A 62 5.38 16.43 0.72
C CYS A 62 6.62 16.51 1.64
N ASP A 63 6.50 17.27 2.73
CA ASP A 63 7.52 17.31 3.79
C ASP A 63 7.61 15.94 4.48
N HIS A 64 8.75 15.29 4.38
CA HIS A 64 8.99 13.95 4.91
C HIS A 64 9.72 13.97 6.27
N LEU A 65 10.10 15.14 6.78
CA LEU A 65 10.83 15.28 8.04
C LEU A 65 9.97 15.88 9.15
N VAL A 66 9.15 16.89 8.81
CA VAL A 66 8.35 17.62 9.80
C VAL A 66 6.86 17.45 9.51
N HIS A 67 6.15 16.82 10.44
CA HIS A 67 4.70 16.73 10.39
C HIS A 67 4.08 18.14 10.50
N TYR A 68 3.03 18.42 9.71
CA TYR A 68 2.43 19.78 9.60
C TYR A 68 1.98 20.41 10.93
N LYS A 69 1.70 19.61 11.96
CA LYS A 69 1.35 20.10 13.31
C LYS A 69 2.52 20.64 14.13
N ASN A 70 3.76 20.32 13.74
CA ASN A 70 5.00 20.69 14.42
C ASN A 70 5.82 21.71 13.63
N LYS A 71 5.21 22.32 12.60
CA LYS A 71 5.76 23.52 11.95
C LYS A 71 5.48 24.75 12.80
#